data_AF-A0A7Y6I7L0-F1
#
_entry.id   AF-A0A7Y6I7L0-F1
#
_cell.length_a   1.000
_cell.length_b   1.000
_cell.length_c   1.000
_cell.angle_alpha   90.00
_cell.angle_beta   90.00
_cell.angle_gamma   90.00
#
_symmetry.space_group_name_H-M   'P 1'
#
loop_
_entity.id
_entity.type
_entity.pdbx_description
1 polymer ?
#
loop_
_entity_poly.entity_id
_entity_poly.type
_entity_poly.pdbx_seq_one_letter_code
_entity_poly.pdbx_strand_id
1 'polypeptide(L)'
;MNQQVSRATRGLRSPISVIVRVAAMVDAAIERHPGLVTRYVNAQDDDSDRATAMLWTDIVRDDAPVPEVWRRLRHGVIADVSAARHALLLLVICDGWHRIKVCVETSCVSPFADATNGMSRRRCAMHTRGHSKPREAAETT
;
A
#
# COMPACT_ATOMS: atom_id res chain seq x y z
N MET A 1 -5.15 -30.48 -5.05
CA MET A 1 -3.89 -30.44 -5.83
C MET A 1 -4.00 -29.26 -6.78
N ASN A 2 -3.20 -28.20 -6.77
CA ASN A 2 -1.88 -27.95 -6.19
C ASN A 2 -1.85 -26.51 -5.65
N GLN A 3 -1.53 -26.35 -4.36
CA GLN A 3 -1.02 -25.11 -3.82
C GLN A 3 0.38 -24.88 -4.41
N GLN A 4 0.48 -24.13 -5.51
CA GLN A 4 1.73 -23.50 -5.90
C GLN A 4 1.94 -22.28 -4.99
N VAL A 5 2.37 -22.55 -3.76
CA VAL A 5 2.90 -21.51 -2.87
C VAL A 5 4.18 -20.98 -3.50
N SER A 6 4.15 -19.70 -3.86
CA SER A 6 5.24 -18.89 -4.38
C SER A 6 6.61 -19.30 -3.81
N ARG A 7 7.46 -19.85 -4.68
CA ARG A 7 8.81 -20.32 -4.33
C ARG A 7 9.82 -19.19 -4.09
N ALA A 8 9.46 -17.92 -4.33
CA ALA A 8 10.40 -16.79 -4.31
C ALA A 8 10.61 -16.12 -2.93
N THR A 9 9.74 -16.33 -1.94
CA THR A 9 9.76 -15.57 -0.67
C THR A 9 10.38 -16.31 0.52
N ARG A 10 10.95 -17.51 0.34
CA ARG A 10 11.45 -18.34 1.46
C ARG A 10 12.67 -17.78 2.22
N GLY A 11 13.34 -16.73 1.74
CA GLY A 11 14.65 -16.30 2.28
C GLY A 11 14.67 -15.01 3.11
N LEU A 12 13.69 -14.12 2.98
CA LEU A 12 13.72 -12.81 3.62
C LEU A 12 12.64 -12.73 4.70
N ARG A 13 12.89 -13.34 5.86
CA ARG A 13 12.06 -13.07 7.05
C ARG A 13 12.45 -11.69 7.61
N SER A 14 11.93 -10.64 7.00
CA SER A 14 12.02 -9.30 7.56
C SER A 14 11.30 -9.26 8.92
N PRO A 15 11.87 -8.60 9.95
CA PRO A 15 11.16 -8.42 11.21
C PRO A 15 9.81 -7.71 10.98
N ILE A 16 8.75 -8.16 11.66
CA ILE A 16 7.40 -7.57 11.54
C ILE A 16 7.43 -6.06 11.81
N SER A 17 8.28 -5.60 12.74
CA SER A 17 8.46 -4.17 13.04
C SER A 17 8.95 -3.36 11.83
N VAL A 18 9.79 -3.94 10.98
CA VAL A 18 10.26 -3.29 9.74
C VAL A 18 9.14 -3.24 8.72
N ILE A 19 8.41 -4.34 8.54
CA ILE A 19 7.26 -4.42 7.63
C ILE A 19 6.20 -3.38 8.01
N VAL A 20 5.85 -3.32 9.30
CA VAL A 20 4.89 -2.36 9.84
C VAL A 20 5.35 -0.92 9.66
N ARG A 21 6.64 -0.65 9.85
CA ARG A 21 7.20 0.69 9.60
C ARG A 21 7.06 1.09 8.13
N VAL A 22 7.41 0.20 7.21
CA VAL A 22 7.27 0.47 5.76
C VAL A 22 5.78 0.63 5.40
N ALA A 23 4.90 -0.22 5.93
CA ALA A 23 3.46 -0.11 5.74
C ALA A 23 2.91 1.24 6.22
N ALA A 24 3.36 1.73 7.39
CA ALA A 24 2.96 3.04 7.91
C ALA A 24 3.44 4.19 7.01
N MET A 25 4.65 4.10 6.47
CA MET A 25 5.16 5.09 5.51
C MET A 25 4.32 5.10 4.23
N VAL A 26 4.03 3.92 3.68
CA VAL A 26 3.18 3.77 2.49
C VAL A 26 1.77 4.29 2.76
N ASP A 27 1.18 3.98 3.91
CA ASP A 27 -0.15 4.46 4.30
C ASP A 27 -0.21 6.00 4.34
N ALA A 28 0.79 6.64 4.95
CA ALA A 28 0.89 8.09 4.98
C ALA A 28 1.09 8.70 3.57
N ALA A 29 1.77 7.98 2.67
CA ALA A 29 1.89 8.40 1.28
C ALA A 29 0.56 8.27 0.52
N ILE A 30 -0.18 7.18 0.72
CA ILE A 30 -1.50 6.96 0.14
C ILE A 30 -2.49 8.02 0.63
N GLU A 31 -2.47 8.35 1.91
CA GLU A 31 -3.35 9.39 2.48
C GLU A 31 -3.15 10.74 1.78
N ARG A 32 -1.90 11.11 1.48
CA ARG A 32 -1.58 12.36 0.75
C ARG A 32 -1.85 12.27 -0.74
N HIS A 33 -1.67 11.09 -1.34
CA HIS A 33 -1.79 10.87 -2.77
C HIS A 33 -2.48 9.52 -3.07
N PRO A 34 -3.82 9.45 -2.99
CA PRO A 34 -4.54 8.18 -3.13
C PRO A 34 -4.29 7.48 -4.47
N GLY A 35 -4.16 8.26 -5.55
CA GLY A 35 -3.87 7.76 -6.90
C GLY A 35 -2.51 7.06 -7.05
N LEU A 36 -1.63 7.15 -6.05
CA LEU A 36 -0.34 6.47 -6.03
C LEU A 36 -0.46 4.96 -6.14
N VAL A 37 -1.48 4.39 -5.50
CA VAL A 37 -1.68 2.93 -5.48
C VAL A 37 -2.91 2.46 -6.24
N THR A 38 -3.91 3.33 -6.47
CA THR A 38 -5.20 2.94 -7.08
C THR A 38 -5.03 2.08 -8.33
N ARG A 39 -4.14 2.46 -9.25
CA ARG A 39 -3.92 1.71 -10.49
C ARG A 39 -3.34 0.31 -10.25
N TYR A 40 -2.53 0.13 -9.20
CA TYR A 40 -1.91 -1.14 -8.86
C TYR A 40 -2.90 -2.04 -8.14
N VAL A 41 -3.70 -1.47 -7.24
CA VAL A 41 -4.77 -2.19 -6.54
C VAL A 41 -5.77 -2.75 -7.56
N ASN A 42 -6.24 -1.92 -8.49
CA ASN A 42 -7.16 -2.38 -9.54
C ASN A 42 -6.56 -3.51 -10.39
N ALA A 43 -5.25 -3.48 -10.67
CA ALA A 43 -4.58 -4.54 -11.41
C ALA A 43 -4.32 -5.80 -10.55
N GLN A 44 -4.16 -5.63 -9.24
CA GLN A 44 -3.86 -6.70 -8.29
C GLN A 44 -5.05 -7.61 -8.06
N ASP A 45 -6.28 -7.09 -8.13
CA ASP A 45 -7.51 -7.87 -8.05
C ASP A 45 -7.57 -8.94 -9.16
N ASP A 46 -7.02 -8.64 -10.34
CA ASP A 46 -6.89 -9.59 -11.44
C ASP A 46 -5.64 -10.46 -11.32
N ASP A 47 -4.48 -9.84 -11.09
CA ASP A 47 -3.17 -10.50 -11.08
C ASP A 47 -2.11 -9.68 -10.32
N SER A 48 -1.63 -10.23 -9.20
CA SER A 48 -0.58 -9.63 -8.37
C SER A 48 0.76 -9.49 -9.09
N ASP A 49 1.10 -10.40 -10.01
CA ASP A 49 2.35 -10.33 -10.77
C ASP A 49 2.29 -9.19 -11.79
N ARG A 50 1.14 -9.01 -12.44
CA ARG A 50 0.87 -7.85 -13.31
C ARG A 50 0.97 -6.53 -12.54
N ALA A 51 0.37 -6.42 -11.36
CA ALA A 51 0.46 -5.22 -10.53
C ALA A 51 1.92 -4.90 -10.14
N THR A 52 2.70 -5.94 -9.80
CA THR A 52 4.14 -5.82 -9.49
C THR A 52 4.94 -5.37 -10.71
N ALA A 53 4.68 -5.93 -11.89
CA ALA A 53 5.35 -5.55 -13.13
C ALA A 53 5.04 -4.08 -13.52
N MET A 54 3.79 -3.63 -13.31
CA MET A 54 3.41 -2.23 -13.50
C MET A 54 4.13 -1.30 -12.53
N LEU A 55 4.24 -1.68 -11.26
CA LEU A 55 4.96 -0.91 -10.25
C LEU A 55 6.44 -0.79 -10.60
N TRP A 56 7.07 -1.90 -10.97
CA TRP A 56 8.46 -1.94 -11.39
C TRP A 56 8.71 -1.05 -12.62
N THR A 57 7.83 -1.14 -13.62
CA THR A 57 7.93 -0.32 -14.84
C THR A 57 7.89 1.17 -14.53
N ASP A 58 7.01 1.60 -13.61
CA ASP A 58 6.96 3.01 -13.19
C ASP A 58 8.21 3.44 -12.44
N ILE A 59 8.71 2.60 -11.54
CA ILE A 59 9.95 2.88 -10.79
C ILE A 59 11.13 3.07 -11.75
N VAL A 60 11.24 2.22 -12.77
CA VAL A 60 12.29 2.35 -13.79
C VAL A 60 12.11 3.64 -14.61
N ARG A 61 10.87 4.05 -14.89
CA ARG A 61 10.57 5.27 -15.66
C ARG A 61 10.78 6.56 -14.87
N ASP A 62 10.69 6.51 -13.54
CA ASP A 62 10.88 7.70 -12.70
C ASP A 62 12.32 8.25 -12.77
N ASP A 63 13.29 7.44 -13.23
CA ASP A 63 14.71 7.80 -13.35
C ASP A 63 15.32 8.41 -12.06
N ALA A 64 14.75 8.04 -10.92
CA ALA A 64 15.19 8.55 -9.63
C ALA A 64 16.52 7.91 -9.22
N PRO A 65 17.42 8.65 -8.55
CA PRO A 65 18.67 8.09 -8.03
C PRO A 65 18.36 7.10 -6.89
N VAL A 66 18.23 5.81 -7.23
CA VAL A 66 17.80 4.74 -6.32
C VAL A 66 18.56 4.74 -4.99
N PRO A 67 19.91 4.88 -4.94
CA PRO A 67 20.64 4.91 -3.68
C PRO A 67 20.18 6.04 -2.74
N GLU A 68 19.89 7.22 -3.29
CA GLU A 68 19.44 8.38 -2.54
C GLU A 68 17.99 8.22 -2.07
N VAL A 69 17.12 7.66 -2.92
CA VAL A 69 15.75 7.30 -2.52
C VAL A 69 15.78 6.35 -1.32
N TRP A 70 16.57 5.28 -1.40
CA TRP A 70 16.64 4.26 -0.35
C TRP A 70 17.28 4.77 0.93
N ARG A 71 18.27 5.67 0.82
CA ARG A 71 18.83 6.39 1.98
C ARG A 71 17.75 7.19 2.69
N ARG A 72 16.94 7.97 1.97
CA ARG A 72 15.82 8.73 2.53
C ARG A 72 14.76 7.82 3.19
N LEU A 73 14.40 6.72 2.52
CA LEU A 73 13.45 5.75 3.05
C LEU A 73 13.91 5.09 4.36
N ARG A 74 15.22 4.80 4.49
CA ARG A 74 15.81 4.29 5.75
C ARG A 74 15.56 5.23 6.94
N HIS A 75 15.52 6.54 6.68
CA HIS A 75 15.20 7.58 7.67
C HIS A 75 13.69 7.86 7.80
N GLY A 76 12.82 7.10 7.12
CA GLY A 76 11.38 7.28 7.19
C GLY A 76 10.84 8.42 6.32
N VAL A 77 11.64 8.95 5.39
CA VAL A 77 11.29 10.11 4.58
C VAL A 77 10.70 9.68 3.24
N ILE A 78 9.45 10.07 2.99
CA ILE A 78 8.81 10.03 1.67
C ILE A 78 8.55 11.48 1.25
N ALA A 79 9.41 11.99 0.39
CA ALA A 79 9.37 13.37 -0.10
C ALA A 79 8.53 13.53 -1.38
N ASP A 80 8.43 12.46 -2.17
CA ASP A 80 7.88 12.50 -3.52
C ASP A 80 7.20 11.15 -3.87
N VAL A 81 6.49 11.13 -5.00
CA VAL A 81 5.76 9.96 -5.51
C VAL A 81 6.72 8.81 -5.83
N SER A 82 7.91 9.11 -6.35
CA SER A 82 8.90 8.08 -6.67
C SER A 82 9.37 7.34 -5.42
N ALA A 83 9.73 8.06 -4.36
CA ALA A 83 10.09 7.50 -3.07
C ALA A 83 8.95 6.64 -2.49
N ALA A 84 7.70 7.06 -2.64
CA ALA A 84 6.54 6.28 -2.22
C ALA A 84 6.35 5.00 -3.04
N ARG A 85 6.58 5.00 -4.36
CA ARG A 85 6.59 3.77 -5.18
C ARG A 85 7.69 2.81 -4.74
N HIS A 86 8.89 3.31 -4.44
CA HIS A 86 9.96 2.49 -3.88
C HIS A 86 9.60 1.91 -2.51
N ALA A 87 8.96 2.68 -1.63
CA ALA A 87 8.46 2.18 -0.35
C ALA A 87 7.40 1.09 -0.53
N LEU A 88 6.49 1.26 -1.49
CA LEU A 88 5.51 0.25 -1.86
C LEU A 88 6.17 -1.03 -2.38
N LEU A 89 7.18 -0.91 -3.24
CA LEU A 89 7.93 -2.07 -3.74
C LEU A 89 8.59 -2.83 -2.58
N LEU A 90 9.21 -2.13 -1.62
CA LEU A 90 9.81 -2.77 -0.44
C LEU A 90 8.75 -3.50 0.40
N LEU A 91 7.55 -2.92 0.54
CA LEU A 91 6.44 -3.58 1.22
C LEU A 91 6.03 -4.87 0.51
N VAL A 92 5.87 -4.81 -0.81
CA VAL A 92 5.51 -5.96 -1.65
C VAL A 92 6.57 -7.06 -1.60
N ILE A 93 7.85 -6.71 -1.58
CA ILE A 93 8.95 -7.68 -1.44
C ILE A 93 8.92 -8.37 -0.08
N CYS A 94 8.67 -7.63 1.00
CA CYS A 94 8.76 -8.17 2.35
C CYS A 94 7.51 -8.94 2.79
N ASP A 95 6.34 -8.49 2.35
CA ASP A 95 5.06 -8.98 2.83
C ASP A 95 3.96 -8.88 1.76
N GLY A 96 4.30 -8.91 0.47
CA GLY A 96 3.32 -8.98 -0.61
C GLY A 96 2.31 -7.83 -0.67
N TRP A 97 1.26 -8.04 -1.47
CA TRP A 97 0.19 -7.06 -1.69
C TRP A 97 -0.89 -7.06 -0.61
N HIS A 98 -0.96 -8.07 0.26
CA HIS A 98 -2.08 -8.26 1.20
C HIS A 98 -2.23 -7.16 2.26
N ARG A 99 -1.21 -6.32 2.46
CA ARG A 99 -1.31 -5.12 3.30
C ARG A 99 -1.95 -3.94 2.59
N ILE A 100 -1.99 -3.92 1.27
CA ILE A 100 -2.71 -2.90 0.52
C ILE A 100 -4.17 -3.35 0.42
N LYS A 101 -5.08 -2.52 0.91
CA LYS A 101 -6.50 -2.86 1.05
C LYS A 101 -7.36 -1.72 0.57
N VAL A 102 -8.60 -2.01 0.25
CA VAL A 102 -9.66 -1.02 0.01
C VAL A 102 -10.50 -0.87 1.28
N CYS A 103 -10.88 0.37 1.60
CA CYS A 103 -11.71 0.68 2.76
C CYS A 103 -13.05 -0.08 2.71
N VAL A 104 -13.45 -0.69 3.83
CA VAL A 104 -14.73 -1.43 3.95
C VAL A 104 -15.96 -0.51 4.10
N GLU A 105 -15.74 0.78 4.38
CA GLU A 105 -16.84 1.72 4.57
C GLU A 105 -17.65 1.86 3.27
N THR A 106 -18.98 1.85 3.39
CA THR A 106 -19.89 1.92 2.23
C THR A 106 -19.55 3.13 1.36
N SER A 107 -19.47 2.93 0.03
CA SER A 107 -19.08 3.92 -0.98
C SER A 107 -17.61 4.38 -0.97
N CYS A 108 -16.79 3.94 -0.01
CA CYS A 108 -15.38 4.31 0.03
C CYS A 108 -14.53 3.33 -0.79
N VAL A 109 -13.94 3.85 -1.88
CA VAL A 109 -12.97 3.08 -2.69
C VAL A 109 -11.52 3.47 -2.38
N SER A 110 -11.29 4.21 -1.29
CA SER A 110 -9.95 4.68 -0.94
C SER A 110 -9.05 3.51 -0.56
N PRO A 111 -7.90 3.34 -1.23
CA PRO A 111 -6.92 2.36 -0.81
C PRO A 111 -6.24 2.83 0.48
N PHE A 112 -5.67 1.89 1.22
CA PHE A 112 -4.83 2.16 2.40
C PHE A 112 -3.83 1.03 2.59
N ALA A 113 -2.77 1.28 3.36
CA ALA A 113 -1.83 0.24 3.77
C ALA A 113 -2.08 -0.13 5.24
N ASP A 114 -2.21 -1.43 5.52
CA ASP A 114 -2.41 -1.93 6.86
C ASP A 114 -1.09 -2.06 7.62
N ALA A 115 -0.81 -1.04 8.44
CA ALA A 115 0.34 -0.98 9.32
C ALA A 115 0.13 -1.68 10.68
N THR A 116 -0.94 -2.44 10.88
CA THR A 116 -1.10 -3.22 12.12
C THR A 116 -0.29 -4.51 12.08
N ASN A 117 0.24 -4.95 13.21
CA ASN A 117 1.00 -6.21 13.31
C ASN A 117 0.22 -7.40 12.72
N GLY A 118 -1.07 -7.49 13.06
CA GLY A 118 -1.97 -8.58 12.66
C GLY A 118 -2.77 -8.33 11.38
N MET A 119 -2.50 -7.24 10.65
CA MET A 119 -3.23 -6.89 9.42
C MET A 119 -4.76 -6.84 9.64
N SER A 120 -5.19 -6.29 10.76
CA SER A 120 -6.58 -6.27 11.20
C SER A 120 -7.34 -5.01 10.78
N ARG A 121 -6.66 -3.99 10.25
CA ARG A 121 -7.30 -2.74 9.83
C ARG A 121 -8.16 -2.98 8.59
N ARG A 122 -9.37 -2.42 8.62
CA ARG A 122 -10.37 -2.54 7.53
C ARG A 122 -10.80 -1.19 6.93
N ARG A 123 -10.43 -0.06 7.56
CA ARG A 123 -10.86 1.28 7.17
C ARG A 123 -9.66 2.17 6.86
N CYS A 124 -9.79 3.06 5.87
CA CYS A 124 -8.77 4.07 5.55
C CYS A 124 -8.61 5.10 6.69
N ALA A 125 -7.60 5.96 6.61
CA ALA A 125 -7.27 6.92 7.67
C ALA A 125 -8.44 7.88 7.95
N MET A 126 -9.08 8.39 6.88
CA MET A 126 -10.25 9.26 6.96
C MET A 126 -11.38 8.65 7.80
N HIS A 127 -11.77 7.40 7.52
CA HIS A 127 -12.83 6.71 8.26
C HIS A 127 -12.40 6.19 9.64
N THR A 128 -11.10 5.92 9.85
CA THR A 128 -10.58 5.54 11.17
C THR A 128 -10.63 6.73 12.15
N ARG A 129 -10.40 7.95 11.66
CA ARG A 129 -10.45 9.19 12.46
C ARG A 129 -11.87 9.75 12.67
N GLY A 130 -12.90 9.08 12.17
CA GLY A 130 -14.30 9.53 12.33
C GLY A 130 -14.74 10.65 11.39
N HIS A 131 -13.97 10.95 10.33
CA HIS A 131 -14.37 11.93 9.30
C HIS A 131 -15.35 11.36 8.26
N SER A 132 -16.22 10.44 8.67
CA SER A 132 -17.39 10.07 7.87
C SER A 132 -18.32 11.28 7.80
N LYS A 133 -18.55 11.82 6.60
CA LYS A 133 -19.63 12.79 6.37
C LYS A 133 -20.91 12.27 7.07
N PRO A 134 -21.67 13.10 7.80
CA PRO A 134 -22.97 12.67 8.29
C PRO A 134 -23.78 12.23 7.07
N ARG A 135 -24.27 11.00 7.14
CA ARG A 135 -25.27 10.46 6.22
C ARG A 135 -26.45 11.43 6.24
N GLU A 136 -26.65 12.19 5.16
CA GLU A 136 -27.86 12.98 4.99
C GLU A 136 -29.04 12.05 5.28
N ALA A 137 -29.77 12.36 6.34
CA ALA A 137 -30.95 11.61 6.72
C ALA A 137 -31.86 11.60 5.51
N ALA A 138 -32.25 10.40 5.08
CA ALA A 138 -33.27 10.22 4.06
C ALA A 138 -34.50 11.00 4.50
N GLU A 139 -34.79 12.11 3.80
CA GLU A 139 -36.06 12.81 3.90
C GLU A 139 -37.15 11.81 3.56
N THR A 140 -37.89 11.46 4.61
CA THR A 140 -39.10 10.65 4.52
C THR A 140 -40.17 11.61 4.03
N THR A 141 -40.57 11.48 2.77
CA THR A 141 -41.86 12.00 2.28
C THR A 141 -42.50 10.99 1.36
#